data_AF-A0A816UDD0-F1
#
_entry.id   AF-A0A816UDD0-F1
#
_cell.length_a   1.000
_cell.length_b   1.000
_cell.length_c   1.000
_cell.angle_alpha   90.00
_cell.angle_beta   90.00
_cell.angle_gamma   90.00
#
_symmetry.space_group_name_H-M   'P 1'
#
loop_
_entity.id
_entity.type
_entity.pdbx_description
1 polymer ?
#
loop_
_entity_poly.entity_id
_entity_poly.type
_entity_poly.pdbx_seq_one_letter_code
_entity_poly.pdbx_strand_id
1 'polypeptide(L)'
;MSAFLDDLFVYFKIPWVDGVVPIKMWSFHNVDHRTNNTSEAYNLRFATRLSRKHPNIWSFIQLIQSEHARFEHILIQLDAGASAPKLSTKTKAFQLRLDTL
;
A
#
# COMPACT_ATOMS: atom_id res chain seq x y z
N MET A 1 28.50 -1.62 8.31
CA MET A 1 27.55 -2.75 8.46
C MET A 1 27.06 -2.88 9.89
N SER A 2 27.88 -2.64 10.92
CA SER A 2 27.44 -2.69 12.34
C SER A 2 26.40 -1.62 12.70
N ALA A 3 26.63 -0.36 12.31
CA ALA A 3 25.75 0.76 12.68
C ALA A 3 24.27 0.56 12.30
N PHE A 4 24.00 -0.05 11.14
CA PHE A 4 22.63 -0.35 10.72
C PHE A 4 21.92 -1.36 11.63
N LEU A 5 22.65 -2.39 12.06
CA LEU A 5 22.10 -3.42 12.94
C LEU A 5 21.86 -2.86 14.34
N ASP A 6 22.80 -2.07 14.84
CA ASP A 6 22.68 -1.40 16.14
C ASP A 6 21.45 -0.48 16.17
N ASP A 7 21.32 0.34 15.15
CA ASP A 7 20.19 1.24 14.96
C ASP A 7 18.86 0.44 14.84
N LEU A 8 18.85 -0.73 14.18
CA LEU A 8 17.67 -1.61 14.05
C LEU A 8 17.25 -2.22 15.39
N PHE A 9 18.23 -2.63 16.19
CA PHE A 9 17.99 -3.16 17.54
C PHE A 9 17.42 -2.08 18.46
N VAL A 10 17.91 -0.85 18.38
CA VAL A 10 17.36 0.29 19.13
C VAL A 10 15.91 0.58 18.70
N TYR A 11 15.64 0.59 17.40
CA TYR A 11 14.28 0.74 16.86
C TYR A 11 13.34 -0.35 17.35
N PHE A 12 13.80 -1.60 17.45
CA PHE A 12 12.99 -2.70 17.97
C PHE A 12 12.76 -2.59 19.48
N LYS A 13 13.81 -2.29 20.25
CA LYS A 13 13.75 -2.29 21.72
C LYS A 13 12.78 -1.24 22.27
N ILE A 14 12.88 0.00 21.81
CA ILE A 14 12.11 1.14 22.36
C ILE A 14 10.59 0.89 22.40
N PRO A 15 9.94 0.47 21.29
CA PRO A 15 8.51 0.20 21.30
C PRO A 15 8.13 -1.21 21.78
N TRP A 16 8.91 -2.25 21.44
CA TRP A 16 8.52 -3.64 21.69
C TRP A 16 8.96 -4.18 23.05
N VAL A 17 10.02 -3.62 23.63
CA VAL A 17 10.54 -4.00 24.95
C VAL A 17 10.23 -2.92 25.98
N ASP A 18 10.49 -1.66 25.65
CA ASP A 18 10.35 -0.54 26.60
C ASP A 18 8.95 0.10 26.57
N GLY A 19 8.08 -0.31 25.63
CA GLY A 19 6.67 0.09 25.58
C GLY A 19 6.43 1.56 25.24
N VAL A 20 7.40 2.26 24.64
CA VAL A 20 7.31 3.69 24.36
C VAL A 20 6.43 3.96 23.14
N VAL A 21 5.42 4.82 23.30
CA VAL A 21 4.54 5.34 22.25
C VAL A 21 4.51 6.88 22.29
N PRO A 22 4.50 7.58 21.14
CA PRO A 22 4.44 7.07 19.76
C PRO A 22 5.81 6.67 19.19
N ILE A 23 5.81 5.67 18.30
CA ILE A 23 7.03 5.06 17.72
C ILE A 23 7.58 5.94 16.59
N LYS A 24 8.88 6.27 16.63
CA LYS A 24 9.59 6.88 15.50
C LYS A 24 9.83 5.83 14.41
N MET A 25 8.98 5.79 13.39
CA MET A 25 9.03 4.80 12.32
C MET A 25 10.25 4.98 11.40
N TRP A 26 10.90 3.87 11.07
CA TRP A 26 12.03 3.81 10.12
C TRP A 26 11.61 3.61 8.67
N SER A 27 10.46 2.99 8.45
CA SER A 27 9.84 2.90 7.14
C SER A 27 9.03 4.17 6.87
N PHE A 28 9.22 4.77 5.69
CA PHE A 28 8.54 5.97 5.19
C PHE A 28 8.90 7.28 5.91
N HIS A 29 9.92 7.98 5.41
CA HIS A 29 10.20 9.37 5.75
C HIS A 29 8.97 10.25 5.51
N ASN A 30 8.46 10.86 6.59
CA ASN A 30 7.57 12.02 6.58
C ASN A 30 6.20 11.85 5.90
N VAL A 31 5.56 10.67 6.04
CA VAL A 31 4.20 10.45 5.53
C VAL A 31 3.29 9.97 6.66
N ASP A 32 2.09 10.58 6.74
CA ASP A 32 1.10 10.37 7.80
C ASP A 32 0.53 8.94 7.90
N HIS A 33 0.83 8.05 6.96
CA HIS A 33 0.15 6.75 6.86
C HIS A 33 1.11 5.58 7.05
N ARG A 34 0.83 4.82 8.12
CA ARG A 34 1.58 3.66 8.68
C ARG A 34 1.79 2.47 7.72
N THR A 35 1.24 2.46 6.51
CA THR A 35 1.06 1.20 5.77
C THR A 35 1.32 1.30 4.27
N ASN A 36 2.22 0.44 3.81
CA ASN A 36 2.43 0.03 2.41
C ASN A 36 1.20 -0.67 1.78
N ASN A 37 0.08 -0.77 2.49
CA ASN A 37 -1.17 -1.41 2.08
C ASN A 37 -1.60 -1.06 0.65
N THR A 38 -1.46 0.20 0.22
CA THR A 38 -1.87 0.60 -1.14
C THR A 38 -0.97 -0.01 -2.21
N SER A 39 0.35 0.00 -2.00
CA SER A 39 1.30 -0.64 -2.91
C SER A 39 1.19 -2.16 -2.89
N GLU A 40 0.99 -2.77 -1.72
CA GLU A 40 0.79 -4.21 -1.59
C GLU A 40 -0.53 -4.65 -2.25
N ALA A 41 -1.62 -3.92 -2.02
CA ALA A 41 -2.91 -4.20 -2.64
C ALA A 41 -2.85 -4.02 -4.17
N TYR A 42 -2.12 -3.02 -4.65
CA TYR A 42 -1.84 -2.85 -6.07
C TYR A 42 -1.09 -4.06 -6.64
N ASN A 43 0.03 -4.43 -6.03
CA ASN A 43 0.86 -5.55 -6.46
C ASN A 43 0.09 -6.87 -6.44
N LEU A 44 -0.71 -7.10 -5.40
CA LEU A 44 -1.58 -8.27 -5.30
C LEU A 44 -2.60 -8.32 -6.45
N ARG A 45 -3.33 -7.21 -6.69
CA ARG A 45 -4.30 -7.14 -7.79
C ARG A 45 -3.62 -7.35 -9.14
N PHE A 46 -2.47 -6.72 -9.36
CA PHE A 46 -1.72 -6.83 -10.60
C PHE A 46 -1.22 -8.27 -10.81
N ALA A 47 -0.71 -8.93 -9.76
CA ALA A 47 -0.32 -10.33 -9.80
C ALA A 47 -1.52 -11.26 -10.08
N THR A 48 -2.70 -10.99 -9.50
CA THR A 48 -3.93 -11.72 -9.81
C THR A 48 -4.32 -11.56 -11.27
N ARG A 49 -4.25 -10.35 -11.82
CA ARG A 49 -4.54 -10.10 -13.25
C ARG A 49 -3.52 -10.75 -14.17
N LEU A 50 -2.25 -10.80 -13.76
CA LEU A 50 -1.21 -11.47 -14.51
C LEU A 50 -1.45 -12.98 -14.59
N SER A 51 -2.00 -13.59 -13.54
CA SER A 51 -2.43 -15.00 -13.44
C SER A 51 -1.33 -16.03 -13.75
N ARG A 52 -0.08 -15.59 -13.94
CA ARG A 52 1.07 -16.40 -14.28
C ARG A 52 2.29 -15.91 -13.51
N LYS A 53 3.07 -16.86 -12.99
CA LYS A 53 4.32 -16.56 -12.27
C LYS A 53 5.40 -15.97 -13.18
N HIS A 54 5.45 -16.43 -14.43
CA HIS A 54 6.43 -16.00 -15.43
C HIS A 54 5.72 -15.75 -16.78
N PRO A 55 5.15 -14.55 -16.99
CA PRO A 55 4.52 -14.19 -18.27
C PRO A 55 5.58 -14.03 -19.37
N ASN A 56 5.19 -14.22 -20.62
CA ASN A 56 6.01 -13.76 -21.73
C ASN A 56 6.02 -12.21 -21.76
N ILE A 57 7.09 -11.62 -22.32
CA ILE A 57 7.29 -10.17 -22.32
C ILE A 57 6.15 -9.41 -23.01
N TRP A 58 5.59 -9.95 -24.07
CA TRP A 58 4.51 -9.31 -24.83
C TRP A 58 3.20 -9.26 -24.04
N SER A 59 2.80 -10.38 -23.43
CA SER A 59 1.63 -10.46 -22.56
C SER A 59 1.80 -9.57 -21.32
N PHE A 60 3.03 -9.44 -20.82
CA PHE A 60 3.33 -8.52 -19.72
C PHE A 60 3.13 -7.05 -20.14
N ILE A 61 3.67 -6.64 -21.29
CA ILE A 61 3.49 -5.29 -21.84
C ILE A 61 2.00 -4.99 -22.09
N GLN A 62 1.28 -5.93 -22.72
CA GLN A 62 -0.16 -5.78 -22.96
C GLN A 62 -0.94 -5.61 -21.65
N LEU A 63 -0.58 -6.36 -20.61
CA LEU A 63 -1.21 -6.21 -19.30
C LEU A 63 -0.95 -4.82 -18.72
N ILE A 64 0.29 -4.32 -18.77
CA ILE A 64 0.63 -2.97 -18.29
C ILE A 64 -0.20 -1.91 -19.02
N GLN A 65 -0.27 -1.98 -20.35
CA GLN A 65 -1.08 -1.06 -21.15
C GLN A 65 -2.56 -1.11 -20.76
N SER A 66 -3.11 -2.31 -20.55
CA SER A 66 -4.50 -2.48 -20.10
C SER A 66 -4.73 -1.96 -18.68
N GLU A 67 -3.71 -2.02 -17.81
CA GLU A 67 -3.78 -1.52 -16.44
C GLU A 67 -3.77 0.01 -16.43
N HIS A 68 -2.89 0.61 -17.25
CA HIS A 68 -2.85 2.06 -17.44
C HIS A 68 -4.18 2.60 -17.99
N ALA A 69 -4.71 2.01 -19.06
CA ALA A 69 -6.00 2.40 -19.62
C ALA A 69 -7.15 2.32 -18.59
N ARG A 70 -7.11 1.33 -17.69
CA ARG A 70 -8.09 1.21 -16.60
C ARG A 70 -8.00 2.37 -15.61
N PHE A 71 -6.79 2.82 -15.27
CA PHE A 71 -6.61 3.97 -14.40
C PHE A 71 -7.03 5.28 -15.05
N GLU A 72 -6.66 5.50 -16.30
CA GLU A 72 -7.12 6.67 -17.08
C GLU A 72 -8.64 6.75 -17.11
N HIS A 73 -9.32 5.62 -17.35
CA HIS A 73 -10.77 5.58 -17.32
C HIS A 73 -11.36 5.92 -15.94
N ILE A 74 -10.74 5.45 -14.86
CA ILE A 74 -11.15 5.81 -13.49
C ILE A 74 -10.96 7.31 -13.25
N LEU A 75 -9.84 7.89 -13.69
CA LEU A 75 -9.58 9.33 -13.54
C LEU A 75 -10.61 10.17 -14.30
N ILE A 76 -10.90 9.81 -15.55
CA ILE A 76 -11.93 10.48 -16.36
C ILE A 76 -13.30 10.40 -15.68
N GLN A 77 -13.66 9.23 -15.13
CA GLN A 77 -14.92 9.07 -14.40
C GLN A 77 -14.98 9.95 -13.15
N LEU A 78 -13.89 10.03 -12.38
CA LEU A 78 -13.82 10.89 -11.20
C LEU A 78 -13.91 12.38 -11.57
N ASP A 79 -13.23 12.80 -12.64
CA ASP A 79 -13.30 14.17 -13.15
C ASP A 79 -14.71 14.53 -13.65
N ALA A 80 -15.41 13.57 -14.27
CA ALA A 80 -16.82 13.67 -14.64
C ALA A 80 -17.79 13.66 -13.44
N GLY A 81 -17.29 13.64 -12.20
CA GLY A 81 -18.09 13.67 -10.98
C GLY A 81 -18.67 12.31 -10.56
N ALA A 82 -18.22 11.21 -11.16
CA ALA A 82 -18.59 9.88 -10.67
C ALA A 82 -17.98 9.65 -9.29
N SER A 83 -18.73 8.99 -8.40
CA SER A 83 -18.20 8.60 -7.10
C SER A 83 -17.20 7.45 -7.24
N ALA A 84 -16.13 7.52 -6.45
CA ALA A 84 -15.16 6.44 -6.34
C ALA A 84 -15.84 5.10 -5.98
N PRO A 85 -15.27 3.95 -6.39
CA PRO A 85 -15.80 2.64 -6.06
C PRO A 85 -16.08 2.52 -4.56
N LYS A 86 -17.27 2.01 -4.21
CA LYS A 86 -17.67 1.85 -2.82
C LYS A 86 -16.63 1.00 -2.08
N LEU A 87 -16.08 1.55 -0.99
CA LEU A 87 -15.22 0.80 -0.07
C LEU A 87 -15.96 -0.43 0.47
N SER A 88 -15.24 -1.53 0.60
CA SER A 88 -15.74 -2.73 1.29
C SER A 88 -16.16 -2.39 2.71
N THR A 89 -17.21 -3.05 3.22
CA THR A 89 -17.66 -2.93 4.61
C THR A 89 -16.52 -3.13 5.60
N LYS A 90 -15.60 -4.07 5.30
CA LYS A 90 -14.41 -4.33 6.13
C LYS A 90 -13.46 -3.14 6.17
N THR A 91 -13.22 -2.52 5.01
CA THR A 91 -12.35 -1.34 4.90
C THR A 91 -12.97 -0.12 5.59
N LYS A 92 -14.28 0.07 5.47
CA LYS A 92 -15.01 1.14 6.20
C LYS A 92 -14.91 0.97 7.70
N ALA A 93 -15.12 -0.25 8.20
CA ALA A 93 -15.00 -0.54 9.64
C ALA A 93 -13.57 -0.34 10.16
N PHE A 94 -12.56 -0.64 9.34
CA PHE A 94 -11.16 -0.38 9.69
C PHE A 94 -10.85 1.12 9.71
N GLN A 95 -11.26 1.86 8.69
CA GLN A 95 -11.06 3.31 8.64
C GLN A 95 -11.73 4.02 9.82
N LEU A 96 -12.98 3.65 10.12
CA LEU A 96 -13.71 4.18 11.27
C LEU A 96 -12.95 3.96 12.59
N ARG A 97 -12.29 2.81 12.77
CA ARG A 97 -11.48 2.54 13.96
C ARG A 97 -10.23 3.43 14.02
N LEU A 98 -9.59 3.68 12.87
CA LEU A 98 -8.43 4.56 12.80
C LEU A 98 -8.80 6.01 13.13
N ASP A 99 -9.94 6.49 12.63
CA ASP A 99 -10.39 7.87 12.83
C ASP A 99 -10.82 8.15 14.29
N THR A 100 -11.04 7.10 15.09
CA THR A 100 -11.43 7.19 16.51
C THR A 100 -10.27 7.01 17.51
N LEU A 101 -9.03 6.84 17.03
CA LEU A 101 -7.81 6.76 17.84
C LEU A 101 -7.12 8.13 17.90
#